data_AF-A0A2D8MFF0-F1
#
_entry.id   AF-A0A2D8MFF0-F1
#
_cell.length_a   1.000
_cell.length_b   1.000
_cell.length_c   1.000
_cell.angle_alpha   90.00
_cell.angle_beta   90.00
_cell.angle_gamma   90.00
#
_symmetry.space_group_name_H-M   'P 1'
#
loop_
_entity.id
_entity.type
_entity.pdbx_description
1 polymer ?
#
loop_
_entity_poly.entity_id
_entity_poly.type
_entity_poly.pdbx_seq_one_letter_code
_entity_poly.pdbx_strand_id
1 'polypeptide(L)'
;MRRSHATNSLVIVSDPFKGLYLDRWIGGVLHYTGMGKSGDQSLTFSQNRTLADSLTNGVDVYLFEVHEPKVYSYVGQVVLTSEPYQDTQNGDDGKSRKVWIFPVAPISGTTKPVSIEALKGEEEIQAKRARALSADALKAKATQTGSIKVGVRSAVTQQYQRNPWVAEYARRRAAGHCELCTEPAPFKKKSGEPFLEVHHIEWLAKGGSDTIENTVALCPNCHRKMHVAQVQADLIHLQSVARQKV
;
A
#
# COMPACT_ATOMS: atom_id res chain seq x y z
N MET A 1 8.71 -4.11 -20.68
CA MET A 1 10.17 -4.35 -20.77
C MET A 1 10.83 -3.40 -21.79
N ARG A 2 12.06 -2.97 -21.54
CA ARG A 2 12.87 -2.05 -22.38
C ARG A 2 14.33 -2.52 -22.38
N ARG A 3 14.83 -2.95 -23.53
CA ARG A 3 16.18 -3.52 -23.69
C ARG A 3 17.17 -2.43 -24.13
N SER A 4 18.32 -2.37 -23.48
CA SER A 4 19.46 -1.54 -23.88
C SER A 4 20.66 -2.43 -24.23
N HIS A 5 21.20 -2.29 -25.44
CA HIS A 5 22.40 -3.00 -25.86
C HIS A 5 23.68 -2.32 -25.34
N ALA A 6 23.68 -0.99 -25.19
CA ALA A 6 24.84 -0.23 -24.74
C ALA A 6 25.28 -0.59 -23.31
N THR A 7 24.31 -0.80 -22.42
CA THR A 7 24.55 -1.15 -21.00
C THR A 7 24.34 -2.63 -20.72
N ASN A 8 24.08 -3.43 -21.76
CA ASN A 8 23.70 -4.83 -21.64
C ASN A 8 22.60 -5.10 -20.58
N SER A 9 21.63 -4.18 -20.41
CA SER A 9 20.57 -4.31 -19.42
C SER A 9 19.15 -4.42 -20.00
N LEU A 10 18.22 -4.95 -19.19
CA LEU A 10 16.78 -5.00 -19.45
C LEU A 10 16.05 -4.31 -18.31
N VAL A 11 15.27 -3.28 -18.63
CA VAL A 11 14.39 -2.62 -17.65
C VAL A 11 12.99 -3.20 -17.74
N ILE A 12 12.47 -3.70 -16.63
CA ILE A 12 11.06 -4.07 -16.46
C ILE A 12 10.36 -3.04 -15.59
N VAL A 13 9.10 -2.77 -15.92
CA VAL A 13 8.29 -1.78 -15.22
C VAL A 13 6.98 -2.42 -14.86
N SER A 14 6.68 -2.51 -13.56
CA SER A 14 5.36 -2.87 -13.06
C SER A 14 4.54 -1.58 -12.88
N ASP A 15 3.41 -1.51 -13.58
CA ASP A 15 2.60 -0.30 -13.69
C ASP A 15 1.12 -0.65 -13.57
N PRO A 16 0.55 -0.58 -12.35
CA PRO A 16 -0.83 -0.96 -12.07
C PRO A 16 -1.84 0.02 -12.70
N PHE A 17 -1.38 1.19 -13.17
CA PHE A 17 -2.26 2.21 -13.75
C PHE A 17 -2.58 1.97 -15.22
N LYS A 18 -1.84 1.09 -15.91
CA LYS A 18 -2.12 0.69 -17.29
C LYS A 18 -3.27 -0.32 -17.41
N GLY A 19 -3.61 -1.02 -16.33
CA GLY A 19 -4.77 -1.89 -16.25
C GLY A 19 -4.77 -3.11 -17.18
N LEU A 20 -3.63 -3.44 -17.79
CA LEU A 20 -3.50 -4.57 -18.74
C LEU A 20 -2.89 -5.81 -18.09
N TYR A 21 -1.99 -5.62 -17.15
CA TYR A 21 -1.18 -6.67 -16.56
C TYR A 21 -1.43 -6.74 -15.06
N LEU A 22 -1.67 -7.95 -14.56
CA LEU A 22 -1.94 -8.24 -13.16
C LEU A 22 -0.68 -8.74 -12.46
N ASP A 23 0.34 -7.88 -12.46
CA ASP A 23 1.58 -8.11 -11.72
C ASP A 23 1.29 -8.15 -10.22
N ARG A 24 1.96 -9.03 -9.48
CA ARG A 24 1.74 -9.18 -8.03
C ARG A 24 2.97 -9.64 -7.28
N TRP A 25 3.16 -9.13 -6.07
CA TRP A 25 4.17 -9.64 -5.15
C TRP A 25 3.63 -10.83 -4.35
N ILE A 26 4.37 -11.92 -4.23
CA ILE A 26 4.05 -13.08 -3.38
C ILE A 26 5.34 -13.50 -2.68
N GLY A 27 5.37 -13.43 -1.35
CA GLY A 27 6.53 -13.89 -0.58
C GLY A 27 7.86 -13.22 -0.96
N GLY A 28 7.84 -11.94 -1.35
CA GLY A 28 9.03 -11.21 -1.80
C GLY A 28 9.43 -11.46 -3.26
N VAL A 29 8.63 -12.19 -4.03
CA VAL A 29 8.80 -12.41 -5.46
C VAL A 29 7.73 -11.65 -6.24
N LEU A 30 8.12 -10.83 -7.21
CA LEU A 30 7.22 -10.20 -8.16
C LEU A 30 6.92 -11.19 -9.28
N HIS A 31 5.66 -11.55 -9.42
CA HIS A 31 5.13 -12.30 -10.55
C HIS A 31 4.80 -11.32 -11.67
N TYR A 32 5.79 -11.05 -12.53
CA TYR A 32 5.72 -10.04 -13.59
C TYR A 32 5.09 -10.60 -14.87
N THR A 33 4.13 -9.90 -15.46
CA THR A 33 3.46 -10.34 -16.69
C THR A 33 4.28 -9.98 -17.94
N GLY A 34 4.42 -10.94 -18.85
CA GLY A 34 5.15 -10.83 -20.10
C GLY A 34 4.60 -9.78 -21.07
N MET A 35 5.36 -9.51 -22.12
CA MET A 35 4.95 -8.69 -23.27
C MET A 35 3.98 -9.42 -24.20
N GLY A 36 3.17 -8.63 -24.90
CA GLY A 36 2.10 -9.08 -25.80
C GLY A 36 0.76 -8.70 -25.18
N LYS A 37 -0.06 -7.89 -25.88
CA LYS A 37 -1.28 -7.28 -25.32
C LYS A 37 -2.57 -8.02 -25.67
N SER A 38 -2.57 -8.70 -26.81
CA SER A 38 -3.73 -9.40 -27.37
C SER A 38 -3.29 -10.79 -27.84
N GLY A 39 -4.20 -11.76 -27.77
CA GLY A 39 -3.89 -13.17 -28.03
C GLY A 39 -2.93 -13.80 -27.01
N ASP A 40 -2.73 -15.10 -27.13
CA ASP A 40 -1.85 -15.85 -26.25
C ASP A 40 -0.40 -15.39 -26.41
N GLN A 41 0.27 -15.13 -25.28
CA GLN A 41 1.67 -14.70 -25.29
C GLN A 41 2.60 -15.86 -25.64
N SER A 42 3.71 -15.52 -26.31
CA SER A 42 4.82 -16.44 -26.58
C SER A 42 6.07 -16.02 -25.82
N LEU A 43 6.87 -16.98 -25.36
CA LEU A 43 8.21 -16.72 -24.81
C LEU A 43 9.15 -16.14 -25.87
N THR A 44 8.98 -16.47 -27.14
CA THR A 44 9.83 -15.95 -28.22
C THR A 44 9.45 -14.55 -28.69
N PHE A 45 8.35 -14.00 -28.17
CA PHE A 45 7.87 -12.69 -28.55
C PHE A 45 8.64 -11.57 -27.84
N SER A 46 9.24 -10.66 -28.62
CA SER A 46 9.89 -9.44 -28.11
C SER A 46 10.93 -9.76 -27.02
N GLN A 47 10.85 -9.11 -25.85
CA GLN A 47 11.81 -9.28 -24.75
C GLN A 47 11.43 -10.40 -23.76
N ASN A 48 10.35 -11.16 -24.02
CA ASN A 48 9.99 -12.29 -23.17
C ASN A 48 11.14 -13.31 -23.12
N ARG A 49 11.78 -13.57 -24.27
CA ARG A 49 12.94 -14.46 -24.36
C ARG A 49 14.13 -13.92 -23.58
N THR A 50 14.42 -12.62 -23.75
CA THR A 50 15.51 -11.97 -23.02
C THR A 50 15.35 -12.10 -21.51
N LEU A 51 14.12 -11.97 -20.99
CA LEU A 51 13.85 -12.16 -19.57
C LEU A 51 13.91 -13.63 -19.18
N ALA A 52 13.31 -14.55 -19.96
CA ALA A 52 13.35 -15.99 -19.71
C ALA A 52 14.78 -16.53 -19.61
N ASP A 53 15.66 -16.06 -20.50
CA ASP A 53 17.05 -16.50 -20.60
C ASP A 53 17.99 -15.69 -19.69
N SER A 54 17.47 -14.77 -18.85
CA SER A 54 18.27 -13.78 -18.10
C SER A 54 19.33 -14.38 -17.15
N LEU A 55 19.13 -15.63 -16.72
CA LEU A 55 20.10 -16.34 -15.88
C LEU A 55 21.37 -16.77 -16.64
N THR A 56 21.33 -16.82 -17.97
CA THR A 56 22.42 -17.40 -18.80
C THR A 56 22.89 -16.48 -19.92
N ASN A 57 22.08 -15.50 -20.32
CA ASN A 57 22.40 -14.60 -21.42
C ASN A 57 23.26 -13.38 -21.01
N GLY A 58 23.60 -13.26 -19.72
CA GLY A 58 24.41 -12.17 -19.17
C GLY A 58 23.73 -10.80 -19.15
N VAL A 59 22.41 -10.72 -19.31
CA VAL A 59 21.65 -9.47 -19.29
C VAL A 59 21.18 -9.14 -17.88
N ASP A 60 21.61 -7.99 -17.35
CA ASP A 60 21.14 -7.50 -16.05
C ASP A 60 19.69 -7.01 -16.14
N VAL A 61 18.84 -7.43 -15.21
CA VAL A 61 17.43 -7.03 -15.17
C VAL A 61 17.21 -6.02 -14.04
N TYR A 62 16.62 -4.88 -14.35
CA TYR A 62 16.33 -3.81 -13.40
C TYR A 62 14.82 -3.57 -13.31
N LEU A 63 14.32 -3.48 -12.08
CA LEU A 63 12.90 -3.28 -11.81
C LEU A 63 12.62 -1.82 -11.42
N PHE A 64 11.60 -1.28 -12.07
CA PHE A 64 10.93 -0.05 -11.68
C PHE A 64 9.46 -0.31 -11.37
N GLU A 65 8.91 0.45 -10.46
CA GLU A 65 7.50 0.42 -10.11
C GLU A 65 6.88 1.81 -10.18
N VAL A 66 5.59 1.85 -10.46
CA VAL A 66 4.80 3.06 -10.58
C VAL A 66 3.75 3.07 -9.47
N HIS A 67 3.96 3.90 -8.45
CA HIS A 67 2.98 4.12 -7.36
C HIS A 67 2.15 5.38 -7.59
N GLU A 68 2.63 6.28 -8.45
CA GLU A 68 1.92 7.46 -8.91
C GLU A 68 2.05 7.57 -10.43
N PRO A 69 0.99 7.94 -11.18
CA PRO A 69 1.05 8.04 -12.63
C PRO A 69 2.24 8.87 -13.11
N LYS A 70 3.05 8.27 -13.99
CA LYS A 70 4.27 8.85 -14.60
C LYS A 70 5.45 9.03 -13.64
N VAL A 71 5.37 8.58 -12.39
CA VAL A 71 6.48 8.57 -11.43
C VAL A 71 7.04 7.15 -11.33
N TYR A 72 8.30 6.98 -11.72
CA TYR A 72 8.97 5.67 -11.75
C TYR A 72 9.94 5.57 -10.58
N SER A 73 9.70 4.61 -9.68
CA SER A 73 10.56 4.31 -8.54
C SER A 73 11.49 3.16 -8.90
N TYR A 74 12.79 3.38 -8.79
CA TYR A 74 13.78 2.32 -8.96
C TYR A 74 13.78 1.40 -7.73
N VAL A 75 13.51 0.11 -7.95
CA VAL A 75 13.48 -0.89 -6.87
C VAL A 75 14.86 -1.48 -6.64
N GLY A 76 15.57 -1.79 -7.72
CA GLY A 76 16.86 -2.49 -7.68
C GLY A 76 17.08 -3.40 -8.89
N GLN A 77 18.20 -4.12 -8.88
CA GLN A 77 18.43 -5.23 -9.79
C GLN A 77 17.65 -6.45 -9.32
N VAL A 78 17.05 -7.18 -10.25
CA VAL A 78 16.24 -8.37 -10.00
C VAL A 78 16.75 -9.56 -10.81
N VAL A 79 16.38 -10.74 -10.35
CA VAL A 79 16.77 -12.04 -10.91
C VAL A 79 15.55 -12.95 -10.98
N LEU A 80 15.46 -13.79 -12.02
CA LEU A 80 14.46 -14.85 -12.09
C LEU A 80 14.69 -15.84 -10.94
N THR A 81 13.62 -16.12 -10.19
CA THR A 81 13.66 -17.00 -9.01
C THR A 81 13.11 -18.39 -9.28
N SER A 82 12.32 -18.54 -10.35
CA SER A 82 11.81 -19.83 -10.82
C SER A 82 11.51 -19.76 -12.32
N GLU A 83 11.18 -20.91 -12.91
CA GLU A 83 10.77 -20.98 -14.30
C GLU A 83 9.55 -20.10 -14.58
N PRO A 84 9.51 -19.39 -15.73
CA PRO A 84 8.31 -18.71 -16.18
C PRO A 84 7.17 -19.71 -16.38
N TYR A 85 5.95 -19.31 -16.06
CA TYR A 85 4.76 -20.16 -16.19
C TYR A 85 3.60 -19.40 -16.82
N GLN A 86 2.56 -20.11 -17.25
CA GLN A 86 1.39 -19.48 -17.85
C GLN A 86 0.27 -19.21 -16.85
N ASP A 87 -0.35 -18.04 -16.96
CA ASP A 87 -1.60 -17.69 -16.29
C ASP A 87 -2.63 -17.24 -17.33
N THR A 88 -3.88 -17.06 -16.91
CA THR A 88 -4.95 -16.51 -17.74
C THR A 88 -5.26 -15.09 -17.29
N GLN A 89 -5.15 -14.13 -18.20
CA GLN A 89 -5.54 -12.72 -17.98
C GLN A 89 -6.31 -12.23 -19.20
N ASN A 90 -7.01 -11.10 -19.09
CA ASN A 90 -7.64 -10.52 -20.28
C ASN A 90 -6.64 -9.69 -21.09
N GLY A 91 -6.83 -9.67 -22.41
CA GLY A 91 -6.16 -8.72 -23.29
C GLY A 91 -6.73 -7.32 -23.18
N ASP A 92 -6.13 -6.40 -23.93
CA ASP A 92 -6.67 -5.05 -24.12
C ASP A 92 -8.03 -5.05 -24.85
N ASP A 93 -8.32 -6.11 -25.59
CA ASP A 93 -9.62 -6.43 -26.19
C ASP A 93 -10.66 -6.96 -25.19
N GLY A 94 -10.28 -7.10 -23.91
CA GLY A 94 -11.13 -7.65 -22.86
C GLY A 94 -11.33 -9.17 -22.92
N LYS A 95 -10.70 -9.88 -23.86
CA LYS A 95 -10.83 -11.34 -24.01
C LYS A 95 -9.79 -12.07 -23.18
N SER A 96 -10.22 -13.18 -22.58
CA SER A 96 -9.33 -14.09 -21.84
C SER A 96 -8.26 -14.67 -22.77
N ARG A 97 -7.00 -14.68 -22.32
CA ARG A 97 -5.84 -15.21 -23.06
C ARG A 97 -4.77 -15.75 -22.13
N LYS A 98 -3.89 -16.60 -22.64
CA LYS A 98 -2.69 -17.05 -21.92
C LYS A 98 -1.63 -15.97 -21.90
N VAL A 99 -1.08 -15.72 -20.72
CA VAL A 99 0.05 -14.81 -20.51
C VAL A 99 1.20 -15.57 -19.85
N TRP A 100 2.43 -15.14 -20.11
CA TRP A 100 3.61 -15.63 -19.42
C TRP A 100 3.86 -14.79 -18.17
N ILE A 101 4.11 -15.46 -17.06
CA ILE A 101 4.47 -14.87 -15.78
C ILE A 101 5.92 -15.18 -15.50
N PHE A 102 6.68 -14.16 -15.11
CA PHE A 102 8.11 -14.21 -14.82
C PHE A 102 8.33 -13.91 -13.33
N PRO A 103 8.59 -14.93 -12.50
CA PRO A 103 8.83 -14.74 -11.08
C PRO A 103 10.22 -14.14 -10.83
N VAL A 104 10.27 -12.85 -10.52
CA VAL A 104 11.52 -12.10 -10.30
C VAL A 104 11.61 -11.58 -8.87
N ALA A 105 12.78 -11.64 -8.26
CA ALA A 105 13.01 -11.04 -6.94
C ALA A 105 14.25 -10.14 -6.97
N PRO A 106 14.29 -9.10 -6.14
CA PRO A 106 15.49 -8.30 -6.00
C PRO A 106 16.70 -9.09 -5.50
N ILE A 107 17.88 -8.73 -5.98
CA ILE A 107 19.14 -9.25 -5.46
C ILE A 107 19.37 -8.65 -4.07
N SER A 108 19.72 -9.49 -3.09
CA SER A 108 19.99 -9.06 -1.71
C SER A 108 20.95 -7.87 -1.65
N GLY A 109 20.64 -6.86 -0.84
CA GLY A 109 21.45 -5.65 -0.67
C GLY A 109 21.17 -4.51 -1.67
N THR A 110 20.33 -4.71 -2.68
CA THR A 110 20.00 -3.68 -3.69
C THR A 110 18.62 -3.05 -3.53
N THR A 111 17.82 -3.50 -2.56
CA THR A 111 16.41 -3.10 -2.41
C THR A 111 16.24 -1.81 -1.64
N LYS A 112 15.54 -0.84 -2.26
CA LYS A 112 14.83 0.18 -1.50
C LYS A 112 13.45 -0.36 -1.12
N PRO A 113 13.12 -0.51 0.18
CA PRO A 113 11.79 -0.93 0.56
C PRO A 113 10.77 0.14 0.16
N VAL A 114 9.61 -0.29 -0.32
CA VAL A 114 8.48 0.62 -0.61
C VAL A 114 7.93 1.16 0.70
N SER A 115 7.60 2.46 0.73
CA SER A 115 6.97 3.06 1.90
C SER A 115 5.47 2.75 1.95
N ILE A 116 4.91 2.62 3.15
CA ILE A 116 3.45 2.48 3.33
C ILE A 116 2.71 3.67 2.72
N GLU A 117 3.30 4.86 2.75
CA GLU A 117 2.73 6.08 2.19
C GLU A 117 2.55 5.98 0.67
N ALA A 118 3.55 5.44 -0.04
CA ALA A 118 3.47 5.22 -1.49
C ALA A 118 2.36 4.20 -1.84
N LEU A 119 2.27 3.10 -1.09
CA LEU A 119 1.23 2.09 -1.29
C LEU A 119 -0.18 2.65 -1.03
N LYS A 120 -0.35 3.44 0.04
CA LYS A 120 -1.63 4.10 0.34
C LYS A 120 -2.00 5.13 -0.72
N GLY A 121 -1.03 5.89 -1.24
CA GLY A 121 -1.26 6.83 -2.34
C GLY A 121 -1.73 6.13 -3.61
N GLU A 122 -1.08 5.02 -3.97
CA GLU A 122 -1.48 4.17 -5.08
C GLU A 122 -2.92 3.65 -4.90
N GLU A 123 -3.25 3.10 -3.72
CA GLU A 123 -4.59 2.64 -3.37
C GLU A 123 -5.63 3.75 -3.50
N GLU A 124 -5.34 4.96 -3.00
CA GLU A 124 -6.26 6.09 -3.07
C GLU A 124 -6.53 6.52 -4.52
N ILE A 125 -5.50 6.53 -5.38
CA ILE A 125 -5.65 6.84 -6.80
C ILE A 125 -6.54 5.79 -7.49
N GLN A 126 -6.32 4.51 -7.21
CA GLN A 126 -7.15 3.43 -7.76
C GLN A 126 -8.58 3.48 -7.21
N ALA A 127 -8.77 3.79 -5.93
CA ALA A 127 -10.08 3.96 -5.32
C ALA A 127 -10.85 5.14 -5.94
N LYS A 128 -10.17 6.26 -6.26
CA LYS A 128 -10.76 7.39 -7.01
C LYS A 128 -11.24 6.94 -8.39
N ARG A 129 -10.42 6.17 -9.13
CA ARG A 129 -10.81 5.61 -10.44
C ARG A 129 -11.99 4.65 -10.32
N ALA A 130 -12.01 3.80 -9.29
CA ALA A 130 -13.09 2.86 -9.05
C ALA A 130 -14.42 3.57 -8.75
N ARG A 131 -14.40 4.64 -7.94
CA ARG A 131 -15.58 5.48 -7.65
C ARG A 131 -16.14 6.19 -8.88
N ALA A 132 -15.32 6.42 -9.90
CA ALA A 132 -15.76 7.05 -11.15
C ALA A 132 -16.45 6.08 -12.12
N LEU A 133 -16.44 4.76 -11.85
CA LEU A 133 -17.11 3.76 -12.67
C LEU A 133 -18.59 3.65 -12.30
N SER A 134 -19.43 3.27 -13.28
CA SER A 134 -20.79 2.81 -13.00
C SER A 134 -20.76 1.50 -12.20
N ALA A 135 -21.86 1.17 -11.52
CA ALA A 135 -21.96 -0.06 -10.74
C ALA A 135 -21.66 -1.31 -11.57
N ASP A 136 -22.18 -1.39 -12.80
CA ASP A 136 -21.95 -2.52 -13.71
C ASP A 136 -20.48 -2.59 -14.17
N ALA A 137 -19.89 -1.46 -14.53
CA ALA A 137 -18.49 -1.40 -14.94
C ALA A 137 -17.55 -1.76 -13.77
N LEU A 138 -17.87 -1.31 -12.56
CA LEU A 138 -17.14 -1.65 -11.35
C LEU A 138 -17.23 -3.15 -11.05
N LYS A 139 -18.42 -3.73 -11.13
CA LYS A 139 -18.64 -5.17 -10.93
C LYS A 139 -17.89 -6.01 -11.95
N ALA A 140 -17.96 -5.64 -13.24
CA ALA A 140 -17.24 -6.32 -14.30
C ALA A 140 -15.73 -6.28 -14.05
N LYS A 141 -15.19 -5.10 -13.71
CA LYS A 141 -13.76 -4.95 -13.41
C LYS A 141 -13.34 -5.72 -12.17
N ALA A 142 -14.11 -5.67 -11.08
CA ALA A 142 -13.83 -6.41 -9.86
C ALA A 142 -13.83 -7.93 -10.09
N THR A 143 -14.74 -8.43 -10.94
CA THR A 143 -14.80 -9.85 -11.31
C THR A 143 -13.60 -10.26 -12.16
N GLN A 144 -13.19 -9.39 -13.08
CA GLN A 144 -12.08 -9.62 -14.00
C GLN A 144 -10.71 -9.61 -13.30
N THR A 145 -10.48 -8.66 -12.39
CA THR A 145 -9.20 -8.47 -11.72
C THR A 145 -9.12 -9.19 -10.37
N GLY A 146 -10.24 -9.72 -9.88
CA GLY A 146 -10.28 -10.51 -8.66
C GLY A 146 -9.41 -11.75 -8.79
N SER A 147 -8.60 -12.03 -7.76
CA SER A 147 -7.77 -13.23 -7.74
C SER A 147 -7.87 -13.92 -6.39
N ILE A 148 -7.86 -15.26 -6.43
CA ILE A 148 -7.82 -16.11 -5.23
C ILE A 148 -6.47 -15.92 -4.51
N LYS A 149 -5.38 -15.73 -5.28
CA LYS A 149 -4.06 -15.44 -4.73
C LYS A 149 -3.86 -13.93 -4.61
N VAL A 150 -3.96 -13.44 -3.37
CA VAL A 150 -3.73 -12.03 -3.03
C VAL A 150 -2.24 -11.75 -3.01
N GLY A 151 -1.84 -10.62 -3.61
CA GLY A 151 -0.46 -10.16 -3.54
C GLY A 151 -0.11 -9.68 -2.13
N VAL A 152 1.04 -10.09 -1.61
CA VAL A 152 1.56 -9.68 -0.30
C VAL A 152 2.92 -9.05 -0.48
N ARG A 153 3.12 -7.88 0.13
CA ARG A 153 4.37 -7.13 0.07
C ARG A 153 4.73 -6.55 1.42
N SER A 154 6.00 -6.65 1.79
CA SER A 154 6.56 -5.93 2.93
C SER A 154 6.74 -4.46 2.58
N ALA A 155 6.36 -3.59 3.51
CA ALA A 155 6.52 -2.15 3.39
C ALA A 155 7.17 -1.59 4.66
N VAL A 156 7.87 -0.47 4.52
CA VAL A 156 8.44 0.26 5.66
C VAL A 156 7.56 1.45 6.01
N THR A 157 7.53 1.79 7.29
CA THR A 157 6.85 2.99 7.80
C THR A 157 7.67 3.58 8.92
N GLN A 158 7.62 4.90 9.06
CA GLN A 158 8.17 5.59 10.21
C GLN A 158 7.13 5.59 11.33
N GLN A 159 7.53 5.10 12.50
CA GLN A 159 6.69 5.14 13.70
C GLN A 159 7.34 6.04 14.74
N TYR A 160 6.56 6.98 15.27
CA TYR A 160 6.95 7.78 16.41
C TYR A 160 6.88 6.94 17.69
N GLN A 161 7.96 6.92 18.47
CA GLN A 161 7.96 6.32 19.80
C GLN A 161 7.14 7.21 20.74
N ARG A 162 6.02 6.68 21.24
CA ARG A 162 5.12 7.39 22.15
C ARG A 162 5.42 7.02 23.59
N ASN A 163 5.31 8.00 24.48
CA ASN A 163 5.51 7.86 25.90
C ASN A 163 4.31 7.11 26.53
N PRO A 164 4.52 5.89 27.05
CA PRO A 164 3.43 5.07 27.57
C PRO A 164 2.75 5.72 28.80
N TRP A 165 3.47 6.54 29.56
CA TRP A 165 2.95 7.21 30.75
C TRP A 165 1.94 8.30 30.39
N VAL A 166 2.23 9.08 29.35
CA VAL A 166 1.32 10.11 28.80
C VAL A 166 0.03 9.45 28.29
N ALA A 167 0.18 8.37 27.52
CA ALA A 167 -0.96 7.63 26.99
C ALA A 167 -1.84 7.04 28.11
N GLU A 168 -1.23 6.43 29.12
CA GLU A 168 -1.97 5.85 30.23
C GLU A 168 -2.65 6.91 31.10
N TYR A 169 -1.98 8.03 31.36
CA TYR A 169 -2.56 9.16 32.07
C TYR A 169 -3.82 9.67 31.37
N ALA A 170 -3.78 9.90 30.05
CA ALA A 170 -4.94 10.35 29.28
C ALA A 170 -6.13 9.37 29.39
N ARG A 171 -5.89 8.06 29.33
CA ARG A 171 -6.97 7.05 29.49
C ARG A 171 -7.61 7.09 30.88
N ARG A 172 -6.80 7.22 31.93
CA ARG A 172 -7.30 7.29 33.31
C ARG A 172 -8.07 8.58 33.56
N ARG A 173 -7.53 9.71 33.08
CA ARG A 173 -8.15 11.05 33.14
C ARG A 173 -9.53 11.09 32.46
N ALA A 174 -9.71 10.28 31.42
CA ALA A 174 -10.97 10.15 30.71
C ALA A 174 -12.01 9.28 31.44
N ALA A 175 -11.62 8.52 32.47
CA ALA A 175 -12.51 7.71 33.32
C ALA A 175 -13.50 6.84 32.51
N GLY A 176 -13.04 6.27 31.40
CA GLY A 176 -13.85 5.41 30.53
C GLY A 176 -14.86 6.13 29.63
N HIS A 177 -14.81 7.47 29.55
CA HIS A 177 -15.67 8.29 28.70
C HIS A 177 -14.84 9.01 27.63
N CYS A 178 -15.38 9.14 26.42
CA CYS A 178 -14.72 9.83 25.32
C CYS A 178 -14.56 11.32 25.64
N GLU A 179 -13.37 11.87 25.46
CA GLU A 179 -13.11 13.29 25.75
C GLU A 179 -13.60 14.26 24.66
N LEU A 180 -14.18 13.75 23.56
CA LEU A 180 -14.86 14.57 22.55
C LEU A 180 -16.38 14.52 22.68
N CYS A 181 -16.96 13.31 22.62
CA CYS A 181 -18.42 13.14 22.62
C CYS A 181 -19.00 12.87 24.00
N THR A 182 -18.18 12.74 25.05
CA THR A 182 -18.57 12.45 26.44
C THR A 182 -19.27 11.12 26.70
N GLU A 183 -19.68 10.41 25.66
CA GLU A 183 -20.23 9.05 25.74
C GLU A 183 -19.23 8.05 26.35
N PRO A 184 -19.72 7.03 27.08
CA PRO A 184 -18.88 5.93 27.57
C PRO A 184 -18.19 5.20 26.42
N ALA A 185 -17.06 4.56 26.71
CA ALA A 185 -16.36 3.74 25.75
C ALA A 185 -17.31 2.68 25.15
N PRO A 186 -17.34 2.53 23.81
CA PRO A 186 -18.37 1.70 23.16
C PRO A 186 -18.21 0.21 23.41
N PHE A 187 -17.04 -0.22 23.89
CA PHE A 187 -16.76 -1.59 24.29
C PHE A 187 -15.58 -1.64 25.26
N LYS A 188 -15.37 -2.83 25.84
CA LYS A 188 -14.26 -3.13 26.76
C LYS A 188 -13.20 -3.98 26.07
N LYS A 189 -11.95 -3.87 26.51
CA LYS A 189 -10.87 -4.81 26.18
C LYS A 189 -11.18 -6.19 26.76
N LYS A 190 -10.44 -7.21 26.32
CA LYS A 190 -10.48 -8.54 26.96
C LYS A 190 -10.16 -8.51 28.46
N SER A 191 -9.38 -7.53 28.91
CA SER A 191 -9.08 -7.28 30.33
C SER A 191 -10.25 -6.69 31.13
N GLY A 192 -11.35 -6.30 30.48
CA GLY A 192 -12.51 -5.66 31.11
C GLY A 192 -12.44 -4.13 31.19
N GLU A 193 -11.29 -3.53 30.84
CA GLU A 193 -11.12 -2.06 30.81
C GLU A 193 -11.89 -1.41 29.65
N PRO A 194 -12.47 -0.19 29.83
CA PRO A 194 -13.02 0.60 28.74
C PRO A 194 -12.01 0.83 27.59
N PHE A 195 -12.44 0.70 26.34
CA PHE A 195 -11.59 0.92 25.17
C PHE A 195 -11.65 2.38 24.69
N LEU A 196 -10.57 3.12 24.92
CA LEU A 196 -10.33 4.45 24.36
C LEU A 196 -8.93 4.51 23.71
N GLU A 197 -8.84 5.19 22.57
CA GLU A 197 -7.61 5.44 21.83
C GLU A 197 -7.03 6.81 22.21
N VAL A 198 -5.71 6.86 22.41
CA VAL A 198 -5.03 8.13 22.71
C VAL A 198 -4.69 8.84 21.41
N HIS A 199 -5.11 10.10 21.33
CA HIS A 199 -4.89 10.98 20.20
C HIS A 199 -4.09 12.21 20.62
N HIS A 200 -3.05 12.54 19.86
CA HIS A 200 -2.38 13.83 19.97
C HIS A 200 -3.19 14.88 19.23
N ILE A 201 -3.57 15.97 19.90
CA ILE A 201 -4.43 17.01 19.32
C ILE A 201 -3.69 17.71 18.19
N GLU A 202 -2.48 18.18 18.48
CA GLU A 202 -1.47 18.50 17.48
C GLU A 202 -0.66 17.23 17.17
N TRP A 203 -0.71 16.78 15.93
CA TRP A 203 -0.13 15.50 15.55
C TRP A 203 1.40 15.52 15.66
N LEU A 204 1.99 14.43 16.14
CA LEU A 204 3.45 14.26 16.19
C LEU A 204 4.09 14.47 14.80
N ALA A 205 3.45 13.98 13.74
CA ALA A 205 3.91 14.15 12.36
C ALA A 205 3.90 15.62 11.87
N LYS A 206 3.21 16.51 12.59
CA LYS A 206 3.16 17.95 12.33
C LYS A 206 3.96 18.76 13.35
N GLY A 207 4.79 18.10 14.18
CA GLY A 207 5.60 18.76 15.20
C GLY A 207 4.96 18.85 16.59
N GLY A 208 3.78 18.25 16.79
CA GLY A 208 3.12 18.23 18.10
C GLY A 208 3.95 17.49 19.15
N SER A 209 3.80 17.89 20.41
CA SER A 209 4.53 17.31 21.54
C SER A 209 3.85 16.07 22.11
N ASP A 210 4.62 15.15 22.67
CA ASP A 210 4.09 13.96 23.34
C ASP A 210 3.91 14.22 24.84
N THR A 211 2.90 15.03 25.16
CA THR A 211 2.64 15.58 26.50
C THR A 211 1.18 15.38 26.91
N ILE A 212 0.87 15.49 28.20
CA ILE A 212 -0.49 15.31 28.72
C ILE A 212 -1.43 16.43 28.24
N GLU A 213 -0.90 17.63 28.01
CA GLU A 213 -1.62 18.80 27.52
C GLU A 213 -1.97 18.71 26.03
N ASN A 214 -1.24 17.86 25.28
CA ASN A 214 -1.49 17.63 23.86
C ASN A 214 -2.13 16.26 23.59
N THR A 215 -2.58 15.52 24.61
CA THR A 215 -3.16 14.18 24.43
C THR A 215 -4.52 14.02 25.06
N VAL A 216 -5.41 13.34 24.33
CA VAL A 216 -6.80 13.05 24.75
C VAL A 216 -7.15 11.60 24.51
N ALA A 217 -8.09 11.06 25.28
CA ALA A 217 -8.60 9.71 25.07
C ALA A 217 -9.99 9.75 24.38
N LEU A 218 -10.07 9.14 23.21
CA LEU A 218 -11.25 9.20 22.33
C LEU A 218 -11.82 7.80 22.08
N CYS A 219 -13.14 7.72 21.88
CA CYS A 219 -13.73 6.50 21.34
C CYS A 219 -13.29 6.30 19.87
N PRO A 220 -13.36 5.07 19.32
CA PRO A 220 -12.94 4.78 17.94
C PRO A 220 -13.59 5.68 16.88
N ASN A 221 -14.88 6.03 17.07
CA ASN A 221 -15.61 6.88 16.14
C ASN A 221 -15.06 8.32 16.14
N CYS A 222 -14.91 8.92 17.32
CA CYS A 222 -14.34 10.26 17.47
C CYS A 222 -12.87 10.30 17.06
N HIS A 223 -12.08 9.28 17.40
CA HIS A 223 -10.69 9.17 16.97
C HIS A 223 -10.60 9.16 15.44
N ARG A 224 -11.41 8.34 14.75
CA ARG A 224 -11.44 8.33 13.28
C ARG A 224 -11.94 9.66 12.70
N LYS A 225 -12.92 10.32 13.33
CA LYS A 225 -13.38 11.66 12.94
C LYS A 225 -12.23 12.67 12.96
N MET A 226 -11.34 12.62 13.96
CA MET A 226 -10.17 13.50 14.02
C MET A 226 -9.17 13.24 12.89
N HIS A 227 -9.00 11.99 12.44
CA HIS A 227 -8.13 11.66 11.30
C HIS A 227 -8.72 12.06 9.94
N VAL A 228 -10.04 12.05 9.80
CA VAL A 228 -10.73 12.22 8.50
C VAL A 228 -11.29 13.64 8.31
N ALA A 229 -11.99 14.18 9.30
CA ALA A 229 -12.79 15.39 9.16
C ALA A 229 -12.08 16.67 9.66
N GLN A 230 -11.23 16.56 10.69
CA GLN A 230 -10.43 17.69 11.23
C GLN A 230 -11.24 18.97 11.48
N VAL A 231 -12.44 18.85 12.05
CA VAL A 231 -13.33 20.00 12.30
C VAL A 231 -12.71 20.92 13.37
N GLN A 232 -12.58 22.21 13.05
CA GLN A 232 -11.91 23.18 13.93
C GLN A 232 -12.56 23.30 15.32
N ALA A 233 -13.89 23.21 15.40
CA ALA A 233 -14.60 23.26 16.67
C ALA A 233 -14.23 22.08 17.60
N ASP A 234 -14.04 20.88 17.05
CA ASP A 234 -13.61 19.70 17.83
C ASP A 234 -12.19 19.89 18.37
N LEU A 235 -11.28 20.45 17.56
CA LEU A 235 -9.91 20.74 17.98
C LEU A 235 -9.86 21.72 19.15
N ILE A 236 -10.60 22.83 19.05
CA ILE A 236 -10.68 23.84 20.12
C ILE A 236 -11.23 23.22 21.41
N HIS A 237 -12.29 22.41 21.29
CA HIS A 237 -12.86 21.71 22.43
C HIS A 237 -11.84 20.79 23.11
N LEU A 238 -11.14 19.95 22.33
CA LEU A 238 -10.14 19.02 22.86
C LEU A 238 -8.95 19.72 23.51
N GLN A 239 -8.51 20.86 22.96
CA GLN A 239 -7.47 21.69 23.59
C GLN A 239 -7.92 22.22 24.96
N SER A 240 -9.18 22.62 25.08
CA SER A 240 -9.76 23.02 26.36
C SER A 240 -9.79 21.86 27.36
N VAL A 241 -10.26 20.68 26.93
CA VAL A 241 -10.36 19.49 27.79
C VAL A 241 -8.99 19.01 28.27
N ALA A 242 -7.98 19.03 27.39
CA ALA A 242 -6.63 18.62 27.74
C ALA A 242 -5.99 19.56 28.76
N ARG A 243 -6.20 20.88 28.66
CA ARG A 243 -5.63 21.88 29.58
C ARG A 243 -6.37 22.00 30.91
N GLN A 244 -7.68 21.79 30.94
CA GLN A 244 -8.50 21.97 32.16
C GLN A 244 -8.38 20.81 33.17
N LYS A 245 -7.89 19.65 32.73
CA LYS A 245 -7.78 18.45 33.55
C LYS A 245 -6.33 18.10 33.94
N VAL A 246 -5.40 19.03 33.75
CA VAL A 246 -4.01 18.97 34.23
C VAL A 246 -3.93 19.74 35.52
#